data_AF-A0A2N0Z8F7-F1
#
_entry.id   AF-A0A2N0Z8F7-F1
#
_cell.length_a   1.000
_cell.length_b   1.000
_cell.length_c   1.000
_cell.angle_alpha   90.00
_cell.angle_beta   90.00
_cell.angle_gamma   90.00
#
_symmetry.space_group_name_H-M   'P 1'
#
loop_
_entity.id
_entity.type
_entity.pdbx_description
1 polymer ?
#
loop_
_entity_poly.entity_id
_entity_poly.type
_entity_poly.pdbx_seq_one_letter_code
_entity_poly.pdbx_strand_id
1 'polypeptide(L)'
;MNKEHLARLNRNRTIPIFDCDYDLFDLHLEYYTALGFEITYYQKAPYRFASVEKDIAEFSFYGVKNFDENGKQGGCYVAVPNVREVYEELRKSLKAYYGKIPSKGVPRISRLNKTAEDWRFNITDCSGNTIIVGESFGDSTALMEAEEERVNAQSSKFEKAYAQAYRFAFSKEDFMAARNTLEAAFRKFKEQISNTLLFKAKVLQTEVFFSLNQNDKAKETLLELNDVKLTEAEKESLIDVIERYEELKLELN
;
A
#
# COMPACT_ATOMS: atom_id res chain seq x y z
N MET A 1 -16.91 26.58 23.16
CA MET A 1 -16.20 26.51 21.87
C MET A 1 -15.76 27.91 21.50
N ASN A 2 -14.45 28.16 21.31
CA ASN A 2 -13.95 29.50 20.97
C ASN A 2 -14.15 29.80 19.47
N LYS A 3 -13.98 31.08 19.08
CA LYS A 3 -14.20 31.55 17.71
C LYS A 3 -13.27 30.87 16.69
N GLU A 4 -12.04 30.57 17.08
CA GLU A 4 -11.05 29.89 16.25
C GLU A 4 -11.45 28.44 15.94
N HIS A 5 -11.95 27.71 16.94
CA HIS A 5 -12.42 26.34 16.77
C HIS A 5 -13.64 26.29 15.85
N LEU A 6 -14.59 27.24 15.99
CA LEU A 6 -15.73 27.33 15.08
C LEU A 6 -15.31 27.66 13.63
N ALA A 7 -14.32 28.53 13.46
CA ALA A 7 -13.76 28.84 12.15
C ALA A 7 -13.07 27.62 11.52
N ARG A 8 -12.37 26.81 12.33
CA ARG A 8 -11.75 25.54 11.88
C ARG A 8 -12.81 24.55 11.38
N LEU A 9 -13.91 24.38 12.12
CA LEU A 9 -15.00 23.47 11.74
C LEU A 9 -15.70 23.90 10.45
N ASN A 10 -15.87 25.21 10.23
CA ASN A 10 -16.56 25.79 9.09
C ASN A 10 -15.64 26.17 7.92
N ARG A 11 -14.40 25.66 7.89
CA ARG A 11 -13.52 25.85 6.72
C ARG A 11 -14.07 25.05 5.54
N ASN A 12 -13.92 25.56 4.32
CA ASN A 12 -14.30 24.82 3.11
C ASN A 12 -13.49 23.52 3.04
N ARG A 13 -14.17 22.38 3.07
CA ARG A 13 -13.60 21.03 3.00
C ARG A 13 -14.65 20.02 2.56
N THR A 14 -14.19 18.89 2.05
CA THR A 14 -15.02 17.73 1.74
C THR A 14 -14.63 16.60 2.68
N ILE A 15 -15.62 15.95 3.28
CA ILE A 15 -15.44 14.77 4.13
C ILE A 15 -16.09 13.61 3.38
N PRO A 16 -15.32 12.62 2.89
CA PRO A 16 -15.92 11.45 2.27
C PRO A 16 -16.70 10.66 3.32
N ILE A 17 -17.85 10.14 2.91
CA ILE A 17 -18.70 9.26 3.72
C ILE A 17 -18.66 7.88 3.07
N PHE A 18 -18.13 6.90 3.80
CA PHE A 18 -18.04 5.53 3.33
C PHE A 18 -19.15 4.67 3.89
N ASP A 19 -19.64 3.75 3.07
CA ASP A 19 -20.54 2.70 3.54
C ASP A 19 -19.73 1.66 4.34
N CYS A 20 -20.30 1.23 5.45
CA CYS A 20 -19.71 0.20 6.29
C CYS A 20 -20.77 -0.83 6.64
N ASP A 21 -20.35 -2.06 6.89
CA ASP A 21 -21.25 -3.07 7.43
C ASP A 21 -21.80 -2.58 8.78
N TYR A 22 -23.13 -2.54 8.89
CA TYR A 22 -23.84 -2.16 10.10
C TYR A 22 -23.44 -3.01 11.32
N ASP A 23 -23.21 -4.31 11.13
CA ASP A 23 -22.91 -5.25 12.20
C ASP A 23 -21.43 -5.23 12.61
N LEU A 24 -20.54 -4.81 11.71
CA LEU A 24 -19.10 -4.64 11.97
C LEU A 24 -18.69 -3.19 12.25
N PHE A 25 -19.67 -2.27 12.39
CA PHE A 25 -19.42 -0.83 12.48
C PHE A 25 -18.43 -0.43 13.59
N ASP A 26 -18.56 -1.03 14.77
CA ASP A 26 -17.68 -0.70 15.90
C ASP A 26 -16.25 -1.28 15.71
N LEU A 27 -16.12 -2.46 15.08
CA LEU A 27 -14.82 -3.04 14.68
C LEU A 27 -14.14 -2.20 13.58
N HIS A 28 -14.94 -1.64 12.67
CA HIS A 28 -14.47 -0.71 11.66
C HIS A 28 -13.86 0.55 12.30
N LEU A 29 -14.53 1.15 13.30
CA LEU A 29 -13.99 2.30 14.03
C LEU A 29 -12.76 1.95 14.88
N GLU A 30 -12.68 0.74 15.43
CA GLU A 30 -11.48 0.26 16.12
C GLU A 30 -10.26 0.33 15.21
N TYR A 31 -10.40 -0.06 13.94
CA TYR A 31 -9.29 -0.03 12.99
C TYR A 31 -8.78 1.40 12.71
N TYR A 32 -9.67 2.37 12.54
CA TYR A 32 -9.27 3.78 12.39
C TYR A 32 -8.65 4.35 13.69
N THR A 33 -9.16 3.93 14.85
CA THR A 33 -8.57 4.30 16.14
C THR A 33 -7.16 3.70 16.30
N ALA A 34 -6.95 2.46 15.86
CA ALA A 34 -5.65 1.78 15.85
C ALA A 34 -4.65 2.45 14.89
N LEU A 35 -5.14 3.06 13.81
CA LEU A 35 -4.37 3.94 12.92
C LEU A 35 -4.02 5.29 13.55
N GLY A 36 -4.57 5.60 14.73
CA GLY A 36 -4.33 6.86 15.45
C GLY A 36 -5.29 7.99 15.07
N PHE A 37 -6.43 7.69 14.45
CA PHE A 37 -7.51 8.67 14.28
C PHE A 37 -8.31 8.81 15.57
N GLU A 38 -8.83 10.01 15.82
CA GLU A 38 -9.74 10.30 16.93
C GLU A 38 -11.19 10.26 16.45
N ILE A 39 -12.08 9.63 17.21
CA ILE A 39 -13.52 9.67 16.94
C ILE A 39 -14.05 11.06 17.33
N THR A 40 -14.48 11.84 16.35
CA THR A 40 -15.01 13.21 16.55
C THR A 40 -16.54 13.24 16.64
N TYR A 41 -17.20 12.22 16.10
CA TYR A 41 -18.65 12.05 16.20
C TYR A 41 -19.02 10.56 16.23
N TYR A 42 -20.00 10.19 17.04
CA TYR A 42 -20.53 8.83 17.09
C TYR A 42 -22.03 8.82 17.38
N GLN A 43 -22.78 8.10 16.55
CA GLN A 43 -24.21 7.92 16.65
C GLN A 43 -24.57 6.45 16.47
N LYS A 44 -25.28 5.90 17.46
CA LYS A 44 -25.76 4.50 17.43
C LYS A 44 -27.15 4.35 16.81
N ALA A 45 -28.01 5.35 16.97
CA ALA A 45 -29.41 5.36 16.51
C ALA A 45 -29.80 6.78 16.04
N PRO A 46 -30.76 6.93 15.10
CA PRO A 46 -31.59 5.89 14.47
C PRO A 46 -30.87 5.03 13.43
N TYR A 47 -29.67 5.45 13.00
CA TYR A 47 -28.74 4.69 12.18
C TYR A 47 -27.33 4.84 12.74
N ARG A 48 -26.43 3.93 12.35
CA ARG A 48 -25.01 3.98 12.71
C ARG A 48 -24.32 5.03 11.86
N PHE A 49 -23.68 5.99 12.53
CA PHE A 49 -22.86 6.99 11.87
C PHE A 49 -21.73 7.42 12.78
N ALA A 50 -20.55 7.66 12.22
CA ALA A 50 -19.42 8.17 12.97
C ALA A 50 -18.50 8.96 12.07
N SER A 51 -17.73 9.86 12.67
CA SER A 51 -16.68 10.62 12.02
C SER A 51 -15.38 10.46 12.80
N VAL A 52 -14.28 10.34 12.09
CA VAL A 52 -12.93 10.23 12.65
C VAL A 52 -12.04 11.29 12.01
N GLU A 53 -11.16 11.90 12.81
CA GLU A 53 -10.23 12.94 12.36
C GLU A 53 -8.79 12.56 12.73
N LYS A 54 -7.88 12.86 11.81
CA LYS A 54 -6.43 12.86 12.01
C LYS A 54 -5.86 14.05 11.25
N ASP A 55 -4.60 14.40 11.50
CA ASP A 55 -3.89 15.49 10.82
C ASP A 55 -3.92 15.37 9.28
N ILE A 56 -3.97 14.14 8.74
CA ILE A 56 -4.02 13.90 7.30
C ILE A 56 -5.42 14.07 6.67
N ALA A 57 -6.49 13.75 7.39
CA ALA A 57 -7.85 13.72 6.84
C ALA A 57 -8.92 13.55 7.92
N GLU A 58 -10.16 13.87 7.54
CA GLU A 58 -11.36 13.48 8.26
C GLU A 58 -12.19 12.54 7.37
N PHE A 59 -12.72 11.47 7.97
CA PHE A 59 -13.57 10.50 7.30
C PHE A 59 -14.85 10.31 8.08
N SER A 60 -15.94 10.01 7.38
CA SER A 60 -17.19 9.60 8.01
C SER A 60 -17.66 8.27 7.48
N PHE A 61 -18.46 7.59 8.29
CA PHE A 61 -18.90 6.23 8.06
C PHE A 61 -20.39 6.12 8.30
N TYR A 62 -21.10 5.47 7.38
CA TYR A 62 -22.53 5.19 7.48
C TYR A 62 -22.75 3.67 7.52
N GLY A 63 -23.41 3.17 8.56
CA GLY A 63 -23.67 1.74 8.69
C GLY A 63 -24.86 1.29 7.84
N VAL A 64 -24.61 0.39 6.90
CA VAL A 64 -25.57 -0.15 5.94
C VAL A 64 -25.99 -1.55 6.36
N LYS A 65 -27.29 -1.75 6.55
CA LYS A 65 -27.86 -3.08 6.83
C LYS A 65 -27.81 -3.94 5.56
N ASN A 66 -27.63 -5.25 5.73
CA ASN A 66 -27.47 -6.21 4.63
C ASN A 66 -26.34 -5.77 3.68
N PHE A 67 -25.18 -5.45 4.26
CA PHE A 67 -24.00 -5.06 3.50
C PHE A 67 -23.53 -6.26 2.66
N ASP A 68 -23.37 -6.04 1.36
CA ASP A 68 -22.74 -7.00 0.46
C ASP A 68 -21.37 -6.44 0.09
N GLU A 69 -20.33 -7.13 0.57
CA GLU A 69 -18.93 -6.76 0.32
C GLU A 69 -18.59 -6.81 -1.18
N ASN A 70 -19.28 -7.66 -1.95
CA ASN A 70 -19.04 -7.85 -3.37
C ASN A 70 -19.76 -6.78 -4.21
N GLY A 71 -19.44 -5.51 -3.99
CA GLY A 71 -19.94 -4.42 -4.84
C GLY A 71 -19.98 -3.03 -4.20
N LYS A 72 -19.68 -2.90 -2.90
CA LYS A 72 -19.73 -1.62 -2.17
C LYS A 72 -18.36 -1.18 -1.70
N GLN A 73 -17.41 -1.03 -2.63
CA GLN A 73 -16.08 -0.50 -2.34
C GLN A 73 -16.07 1.00 -2.64
N GLY A 74 -16.05 1.82 -1.60
CA GLY A 74 -15.74 3.24 -1.70
C GLY A 74 -14.22 3.47 -1.73
N GLY A 75 -13.81 4.65 -2.19
CA GLY A 75 -12.43 5.05 -2.05
C GLY A 75 -12.22 6.55 -2.20
N CYS A 76 -11.10 7.03 -1.67
CA CYS A 76 -10.66 8.40 -1.89
C CYS A 76 -9.14 8.45 -1.98
N TYR A 77 -8.63 9.56 -2.50
CA TYR A 77 -7.22 9.88 -2.48
C TYR A 77 -6.99 11.01 -1.48
N VAL A 78 -6.04 10.82 -0.56
CA VAL A 78 -5.59 11.82 0.40
C VAL A 78 -4.20 12.27 -0.01
N ALA A 79 -4.11 13.48 -0.53
CA ALA A 79 -2.85 14.11 -0.88
C ALA A 79 -2.17 14.63 0.39
N VAL A 80 -0.95 14.16 0.67
CA VAL A 80 -0.16 14.56 1.84
C VAL A 80 1.24 15.00 1.42
N PRO A 81 1.86 15.95 2.13
CA PRO A 81 3.31 16.12 2.06
C PRO A 81 4.00 14.98 2.82
N ASN A 82 5.23 14.63 2.43
CA ASN A 82 6.07 13.66 3.13
C ASN A 82 5.36 12.32 3.43
N VAL A 83 4.83 11.64 2.40
CA VAL A 83 4.03 10.42 2.60
C VAL A 83 4.74 9.34 3.41
N ARG A 84 6.09 9.31 3.38
CA ARG A 84 6.89 8.38 4.18
C ARG A 84 6.71 8.60 5.68
N GLU A 85 6.68 9.85 6.16
CA GLU A 85 6.49 10.15 7.58
C GLU A 85 5.08 9.72 8.04
N VAL A 86 4.07 10.04 7.23
CA VAL A 86 2.68 9.62 7.46
C VAL A 86 2.58 8.10 7.55
N TYR A 87 3.17 7.38 6.58
CA TYR A 87 3.16 5.92 6.53
C TYR A 87 3.77 5.28 7.79
N GLU A 88 4.94 5.76 8.22
CA GLU A 88 5.62 5.24 9.40
C GLU A 88 4.86 5.54 10.70
N GLU A 89 4.22 6.71 10.81
CA GLU A 89 3.37 7.04 11.97
C GLU A 89 2.17 6.11 12.08
N LEU A 90 1.48 5.85 10.96
CA LEU A 90 0.33 4.93 10.94
C LEU A 90 0.76 3.50 11.28
N ARG A 91 1.87 3.02 10.71
CA ARG A 91 2.42 1.68 11.03
C ARG A 91 2.81 1.55 12.49
N LYS A 92 3.44 2.57 13.06
CA LYS A 92 3.79 2.61 14.48
C LYS A 92 2.55 2.53 15.36
N SER A 93 1.49 3.26 15.01
CA SER A 93 0.21 3.23 15.72
C SER A 93 -0.44 1.84 15.66
N LEU A 94 -0.51 1.24 14.47
CA LEU A 94 -1.01 -0.13 14.28
C LEU A 94 -0.21 -1.15 15.08
N LYS A 95 1.12 -1.07 15.02
CA LYS A 95 2.03 -1.97 15.74
C LYS A 95 1.86 -1.83 17.25
N ALA A 96 1.68 -0.61 17.76
CA ALA A 96 1.45 -0.35 19.18
C ALA A 96 0.10 -0.90 19.64
N TYR A 97 -0.95 -0.78 18.81
CA TYR A 97 -2.30 -1.21 19.15
C TYR A 97 -2.48 -2.74 19.03
N TYR A 98 -2.12 -3.32 17.88
CA TYR A 98 -2.33 -4.75 17.58
C TYR A 98 -1.14 -5.67 17.91
N GLY A 99 0.01 -5.11 18.28
CA GLY A 99 1.26 -5.87 18.40
C GLY A 99 1.83 -6.34 17.05
N LYS A 100 1.16 -6.04 15.93
CA LYS A 100 1.56 -6.36 14.55
C LYS A 100 1.00 -5.33 13.58
N ILE A 101 1.50 -5.31 12.34
CA ILE A 101 0.98 -4.47 11.27
C ILE A 101 0.14 -5.36 10.35
N PRO A 102 -1.17 -5.12 10.20
CA PRO A 102 -2.00 -5.87 9.26
C PRO A 102 -1.60 -5.53 7.81
N SER A 103 -0.73 -6.33 7.19
CA SER A 103 -0.23 -6.10 5.83
C SER A 103 -0.98 -6.86 4.73
N LYS A 104 -1.91 -7.76 5.11
CA LYS A 104 -2.70 -8.60 4.20
C LYS A 104 -4.12 -8.78 4.71
N GLY A 105 -5.00 -9.20 3.81
CA GLY A 105 -6.41 -9.41 4.11
C GLY A 105 -7.15 -8.08 4.25
N VAL A 106 -8.22 -8.10 5.03
CA VAL A 106 -9.08 -6.96 5.31
C VAL A 106 -9.37 -6.98 6.81
N PRO A 107 -9.09 -5.89 7.56
CA PRO A 107 -8.43 -4.66 7.12
C PRO A 107 -6.90 -4.82 6.91
N ARG A 108 -6.30 -3.93 6.11
CA ARG A 108 -4.83 -3.89 5.90
C ARG A 108 -4.30 -2.48 5.62
N ILE A 109 -3.01 -2.30 5.81
CA ILE A 109 -2.21 -1.21 5.24
C ILE A 109 -1.21 -1.84 4.25
N SER A 110 -1.25 -1.41 3.00
CA SER A 110 -0.29 -1.86 1.98
C SER A 110 1.06 -1.21 2.20
N ARG A 111 2.12 -1.78 1.62
CA ARG A 111 3.45 -1.18 1.70
C ARG A 111 3.50 0.17 1.00
N LEU A 112 4.44 1.00 1.44
CA LEU A 112 4.77 2.23 0.76
C LEU A 112 5.42 1.95 -0.60
N ASN A 113 4.81 2.48 -1.65
CA ASN A 113 5.11 2.17 -3.05
C ASN A 113 5.40 3.43 -3.84
N LYS A 114 6.59 3.49 -4.41
CA LYS A 114 6.96 4.53 -5.37
C LYS A 114 6.52 4.08 -6.77
N THR A 115 5.66 4.87 -7.39
CA THR A 115 5.24 4.73 -8.78
C THR A 115 5.95 5.77 -9.65
N ALA A 116 5.57 5.87 -10.93
CA ALA A 116 6.08 6.93 -11.79
C ALA A 116 5.50 8.31 -11.43
N GLU A 117 4.23 8.35 -11.04
CA GLU A 117 3.48 9.60 -10.83
C GLU A 117 3.46 10.07 -9.38
N ASP A 118 3.61 9.14 -8.42
CA ASP A 118 3.45 9.42 -7.01
C ASP A 118 4.21 8.44 -6.11
N TRP A 119 4.27 8.81 -4.84
CA TRP A 119 4.60 7.92 -3.74
C TRP A 119 3.35 7.68 -2.92
N ARG A 120 2.91 6.43 -2.78
CA ARG A 120 1.63 6.13 -2.11
C ARG A 120 1.62 4.81 -1.35
N PHE A 121 0.67 4.70 -0.42
CA PHE A 121 0.25 3.45 0.19
C PHE A 121 -1.29 3.44 0.30
N ASN A 122 -1.86 2.25 0.49
CA ASN A 122 -3.30 2.07 0.58
C ASN A 122 -3.68 1.60 1.98
N ILE A 123 -4.75 2.15 2.51
CA ILE A 123 -5.46 1.62 3.68
C ILE A 123 -6.72 0.95 3.14
N THR A 124 -6.88 -0.34 3.42
CA THR A 124 -8.15 -1.04 3.20
C THR A 124 -8.79 -1.30 4.54
N ASP A 125 -9.96 -0.72 4.77
CA ASP A 125 -10.70 -0.86 6.03
C ASP A 125 -11.50 -2.17 6.11
N CYS A 126 -12.17 -2.41 7.24
CA CYS A 126 -12.94 -3.64 7.48
C CYS A 126 -14.10 -3.88 6.50
N SER A 127 -14.54 -2.85 5.78
CA SER A 127 -15.63 -2.93 4.80
C SER A 127 -15.12 -2.94 3.35
N GLY A 128 -13.79 -2.97 3.16
CA GLY A 128 -13.16 -3.01 1.85
C GLY A 128 -13.03 -1.65 1.18
N ASN A 129 -13.34 -0.53 1.85
CA ASN A 129 -13.06 0.77 1.26
C ASN A 129 -11.54 0.99 1.19
N THR A 130 -11.10 1.67 0.13
CA THR A 130 -9.68 1.90 -0.13
C THR A 130 -9.35 3.39 -0.07
N ILE A 131 -8.53 3.75 0.92
CA ILE A 131 -7.98 5.10 1.08
C ILE A 131 -6.56 5.08 0.52
N ILE A 132 -6.35 5.77 -0.60
CA ILE A 132 -5.02 5.94 -1.19
C ILE A 132 -4.41 7.19 -0.56
N VAL A 133 -3.32 7.04 0.19
CA VAL A 133 -2.59 8.17 0.78
C VAL A 133 -1.32 8.35 -0.03
N GLY A 134 -1.13 9.53 -0.62
CA GLY A 134 -0.03 9.73 -1.54
C GLY A 134 0.46 11.16 -1.69
N GLU A 135 1.69 11.24 -2.17
CA GLU A 135 2.41 12.46 -2.51
C GLU A 135 2.72 12.44 -4.01
N SER A 136 2.11 13.35 -4.77
CA SER A 136 2.32 13.44 -6.21
C SER A 136 3.69 14.04 -6.53
N PHE A 137 4.36 13.50 -7.54
CA PHE A 137 5.60 14.05 -8.08
C PHE A 137 5.38 15.14 -9.14
N GLY A 138 4.13 15.40 -9.52
CA GLY A 138 3.77 16.44 -10.49
C GLY A 138 2.64 16.04 -11.42
N ASP A 139 2.73 16.45 -12.68
CA ASP A 139 1.76 16.10 -13.71
C ASP A 139 1.85 14.60 -14.05
N SER A 140 0.83 13.85 -13.62
CA SER A 140 0.78 12.40 -13.83
C SER A 140 0.83 12.02 -15.30
N THR A 141 0.24 12.79 -16.22
CA THR A 141 0.25 12.47 -17.65
C THR A 141 1.67 12.53 -18.20
N ALA A 142 2.37 13.63 -17.96
CA ALA A 142 3.76 13.79 -18.42
C ALA A 142 4.71 12.76 -17.79
N LEU A 143 4.53 12.46 -16.51
CA LEU A 143 5.35 11.47 -15.79
C LEU A 143 5.12 10.04 -16.29
N MET A 144 3.87 9.68 -16.59
CA MET A 144 3.54 8.37 -17.14
C MET A 144 4.09 8.18 -18.56
N GLU A 145 4.00 9.20 -19.41
CA GLU A 145 4.57 9.19 -20.77
C GLU A 145 6.09 9.01 -20.71
N ALA A 146 6.77 9.79 -19.86
CA ALA A 146 8.22 9.67 -19.66
C ALA A 146 8.64 8.29 -19.13
N GLU A 147 7.85 7.70 -18.22
CA GLU A 147 8.12 6.33 -17.74
C GLU A 147 7.91 5.29 -18.84
N GLU A 148 6.87 5.44 -19.67
CA GLU A 148 6.63 4.55 -20.80
C GLU A 148 7.80 4.63 -21.81
N GLU A 149 8.28 5.82 -22.14
CA GLU A 149 9.46 6.01 -22.98
C GLU A 149 10.71 5.34 -22.37
N ARG A 150 10.95 5.54 -21.07
CA ARG A 150 12.06 4.92 -20.34
C ARG A 150 11.98 3.39 -20.39
N VAL A 151 10.80 2.82 -20.16
CA VAL A 151 10.58 1.36 -20.21
C VAL A 151 10.72 0.84 -21.64
N ASN A 152 10.23 1.57 -22.63
CA ASN A 152 10.37 1.17 -24.03
C ASN A 152 11.82 1.18 -24.50
N ALA A 153 12.62 2.14 -24.01
CA ALA A 153 14.06 2.25 -24.24
C ALA A 153 14.88 1.15 -23.55
N GLN A 154 14.31 0.41 -22.58
CA GLN A 154 15.00 -0.73 -21.97
C GLN A 154 15.33 -1.79 -23.02
N SER A 155 16.56 -2.27 -22.99
CA SER A 155 17.09 -3.18 -23.99
C SER A 155 16.69 -4.63 -23.72
N SER A 156 16.55 -5.04 -22.45
CA SER A 156 16.23 -6.43 -22.10
C SER A 156 14.73 -6.68 -21.97
N LYS A 157 14.28 -7.82 -22.49
CA LYS A 157 12.92 -8.32 -22.29
C LYS A 157 12.62 -8.64 -20.82
N PHE A 158 13.66 -8.98 -20.03
CA PHE A 158 13.49 -9.23 -18.61
C PHE A 158 13.17 -7.94 -17.85
N GLU A 159 13.84 -6.82 -18.16
CA GLU A 159 13.56 -5.52 -17.55
C GLU A 159 12.11 -5.08 -17.78
N LYS A 160 11.62 -5.23 -19.02
CA LYS A 160 10.22 -4.95 -19.37
C LYS A 160 9.24 -5.83 -18.60
N ALA A 161 9.55 -7.12 -18.46
CA ALA A 161 8.71 -8.04 -17.69
C ALA A 161 8.72 -7.73 -16.19
N TYR A 162 9.88 -7.33 -15.63
CA TYR A 162 9.98 -6.86 -14.25
C TYR A 162 9.13 -5.60 -14.02
N ALA A 163 9.24 -4.59 -14.89
CA ALA A 163 8.44 -3.36 -14.80
C ALA A 163 6.93 -3.67 -14.85
N GLN A 164 6.52 -4.57 -15.75
CA GLN A 164 5.14 -5.02 -15.85
C GLN A 164 4.66 -5.75 -14.59
N ALA A 165 5.47 -6.64 -14.01
CA ALA A 165 5.14 -7.35 -12.78
C ALA A 165 5.03 -6.40 -11.59
N TYR A 166 5.95 -5.44 -11.47
CA TYR A 166 5.92 -4.41 -10.44
C TYR A 166 4.62 -3.59 -10.52
N ARG A 167 4.20 -3.20 -11.74
CA ARG A 167 2.92 -2.51 -11.96
C ARG A 167 1.72 -3.38 -11.55
N PHE A 168 1.71 -4.67 -11.88
CA PHE A 168 0.64 -5.56 -11.42
C PHE A 168 0.58 -5.63 -9.89
N ALA A 169 1.72 -5.81 -9.23
CA ALA A 169 1.78 -5.96 -7.78
C ALA A 169 1.35 -4.70 -7.02
N PHE A 170 1.79 -3.52 -7.46
CA PHE A 170 1.70 -2.31 -6.62
C PHE A 170 0.83 -1.19 -7.18
N SER A 171 0.54 -1.20 -8.48
CA SER A 171 -0.47 -0.29 -9.05
C SER A 171 -1.85 -0.94 -9.14
N LYS A 172 -1.93 -2.27 -9.28
CA LYS A 172 -3.20 -2.99 -9.44
C LYS A 172 -3.54 -3.93 -8.28
N GLU A 173 -2.60 -4.16 -7.35
CA GLU A 173 -2.69 -5.20 -6.31
C GLU A 173 -3.03 -6.60 -6.86
N ASP A 174 -2.71 -6.86 -8.14
CA ASP A 174 -2.90 -8.15 -8.80
C ASP A 174 -1.63 -8.99 -8.64
N PHE A 175 -1.45 -9.52 -7.43
CA PHE A 175 -0.31 -10.34 -7.08
C PHE A 175 -0.25 -11.64 -7.90
N MET A 176 -1.40 -12.17 -8.35
CA MET A 176 -1.45 -13.37 -9.19
C MET A 176 -0.86 -13.10 -10.58
N ALA A 177 -1.25 -12.00 -11.23
CA ALA A 177 -0.66 -11.58 -12.49
C ALA A 177 0.83 -11.28 -12.33
N ALA A 178 1.22 -10.54 -11.28
CA ALA A 178 2.62 -10.24 -10.98
C ALA A 178 3.48 -11.51 -10.87
N ARG A 179 2.99 -12.51 -10.13
CA ARG A 179 3.67 -13.82 -9.96
C ARG A 179 3.87 -14.49 -11.31
N ASN A 180 2.79 -14.62 -12.09
CA ASN A 180 2.81 -15.33 -13.36
C ASN A 180 3.77 -14.65 -14.35
N THR A 181 3.79 -13.31 -14.37
CA THR A 181 4.73 -12.53 -15.20
C THR A 181 6.19 -12.78 -14.78
N LEU A 182 6.52 -12.73 -13.48
CA LEU A 182 7.89 -12.99 -13.00
C LEU A 182 8.35 -14.42 -13.26
N GLU A 183 7.53 -15.41 -12.94
CA GLU A 183 7.86 -16.82 -13.18
C GLU A 183 8.05 -17.11 -14.68
N ALA A 184 7.29 -16.47 -15.56
CA ALA A 184 7.50 -16.57 -17.00
C ALA A 184 8.82 -15.89 -17.43
N ALA A 185 9.14 -14.72 -16.88
CA ALA A 185 10.36 -13.98 -17.19
C ALA A 185 11.61 -14.76 -16.79
N PHE A 186 11.68 -15.25 -15.55
CA PHE A 186 12.81 -16.05 -15.06
C PHE A 186 13.04 -17.34 -15.86
N ARG A 187 11.97 -17.96 -16.39
CA ARG A 187 12.09 -19.16 -17.23
C ARG A 187 12.56 -18.86 -18.65
N LYS A 188 12.06 -17.77 -19.25
CA LYS A 188 12.24 -17.47 -20.67
C LYS A 188 13.51 -16.68 -20.97
N PHE A 189 13.86 -15.72 -20.12
CA PHE A 189 14.96 -14.79 -20.39
C PHE A 189 16.18 -15.19 -19.56
N LYS A 190 17.04 -16.03 -20.14
CA LYS A 190 18.31 -16.47 -19.57
C LYS A 190 19.50 -15.57 -19.95
N GLU A 191 19.20 -14.35 -20.40
CA GLU A 191 20.22 -13.33 -20.67
C GLU A 191 21.01 -13.01 -19.39
N GLN A 192 22.16 -12.35 -19.53
CA GLN A 192 22.96 -11.94 -18.38
C GLN A 192 22.25 -10.79 -17.65
N ILE A 193 21.35 -11.14 -16.72
CA ILE A 193 20.65 -10.21 -15.83
C ILE A 193 21.69 -9.60 -14.90
N SER A 194 21.73 -8.28 -14.77
CA SER A 194 22.60 -7.63 -13.79
C SER A 194 22.21 -8.04 -12.37
N ASN A 195 23.18 -8.10 -11.46
CA ASN A 195 22.91 -8.48 -10.07
C ASN A 195 21.90 -7.54 -9.40
N THR A 196 21.93 -6.24 -9.74
CA THR A 196 20.97 -5.26 -9.23
C THR A 196 19.53 -5.55 -9.67
N LEU A 197 19.32 -5.90 -10.95
CA LEU A 197 18.01 -6.23 -11.47
C LEU A 197 17.52 -7.59 -10.96
N LEU A 198 18.43 -8.56 -10.86
CA LEU A 198 18.13 -9.87 -10.29
C LEU A 198 17.68 -9.73 -8.83
N PHE A 199 18.40 -8.94 -8.02
CA PHE A 199 18.05 -8.66 -6.63
C PHE A 199 16.67 -8.02 -6.52
N LYS A 200 16.42 -6.94 -7.27
CA LYS A 200 15.11 -6.28 -7.35
C LYS A 200 13.97 -7.25 -7.69
N ALA A 201 14.16 -8.05 -8.74
CA ALA A 201 13.15 -9.00 -9.20
C ALA A 201 12.88 -10.13 -8.18
N LYS A 202 13.91 -10.59 -7.47
CA LYS A 202 13.80 -11.62 -6.44
C LYS A 202 13.16 -11.11 -5.14
N VAL A 203 13.45 -9.87 -4.74
CA VAL A 203 12.73 -9.20 -3.64
C VAL A 203 11.24 -9.05 -3.98
N LEU A 204 10.93 -8.57 -5.19
CA LEU A 204 9.55 -8.49 -5.67
C LEU A 204 8.86 -9.86 -5.72
N GLN A 205 9.56 -10.90 -6.20
CA GLN A 205 9.02 -12.27 -6.24
C GLN A 205 8.71 -12.80 -4.84
N THR A 206 9.60 -12.58 -3.88
CA THR A 206 9.41 -12.96 -2.47
C THR A 206 8.16 -12.29 -1.90
N GLU A 207 8.02 -10.99 -2.12
CA GLU A 207 6.88 -10.21 -1.67
C GLU A 207 5.56 -10.68 -2.30
N VAL A 208 5.56 -10.92 -3.61
CA VAL A 208 4.38 -11.44 -4.31
C VAL A 208 3.97 -12.81 -3.77
N PHE A 209 4.92 -13.72 -3.55
CA PHE A 209 4.63 -15.02 -2.94
C PHE A 209 4.07 -14.87 -1.53
N PHE A 210 4.66 -13.98 -0.74
CA PHE A 210 4.16 -13.68 0.60
C PHE A 210 2.72 -13.17 0.54
N SER A 211 2.40 -12.17 -0.30
CA SER A 211 1.04 -11.64 -0.48
C SER A 211 0.01 -12.69 -0.90
N LEU A 212 0.44 -13.71 -1.65
CA LEU A 212 -0.39 -14.85 -2.06
C LEU A 212 -0.45 -15.99 -1.04
N ASN A 213 0.06 -15.79 0.18
CA ASN A 213 0.18 -16.81 1.23
C ASN A 213 1.01 -18.05 0.81
N GLN A 214 1.91 -17.89 -0.16
CA GLN A 214 2.83 -18.93 -0.63
C GLN A 214 4.14 -18.86 0.17
N ASN A 215 4.05 -18.98 1.49
CA ASN A 215 5.15 -18.69 2.43
C ASN A 215 6.39 -19.56 2.19
N ASP A 216 6.22 -20.83 1.82
CA ASP A 216 7.37 -21.72 1.54
C ASP A 216 8.17 -21.23 0.33
N LYS A 217 7.48 -20.81 -0.75
CA LYS A 217 8.11 -20.21 -1.93
C LYS A 217 8.76 -18.87 -1.62
N ALA A 218 8.12 -18.06 -0.78
CA ALA A 218 8.70 -16.80 -0.32
C ALA A 218 10.01 -17.04 0.44
N LYS A 219 10.04 -18.01 1.37
CA LYS A 219 11.25 -18.40 2.11
C LYS A 219 12.35 -18.94 1.21
N GLU A 220 12.00 -19.79 0.24
CA GLU A 220 12.95 -20.30 -0.76
C GLU A 220 13.59 -19.16 -1.56
N THR A 221 12.77 -18.24 -2.07
CA THR A 221 13.27 -17.07 -2.83
C THR A 221 14.14 -16.15 -1.97
N LEU A 222 13.82 -16.01 -0.68
CA LEU A 222 14.60 -15.24 0.29
C LEU A 222 15.98 -15.86 0.54
N LEU A 223 16.08 -17.19 0.54
CA LEU A 223 17.37 -17.88 0.66
C LEU A 223 18.26 -17.65 -0.57
N GLU A 224 17.68 -17.73 -1.77
CA GLU A 224 18.38 -17.44 -3.04
C GLU A 224 18.93 -16.00 -3.09
N LEU A 225 18.25 -15.04 -2.45
CA LEU A 225 18.71 -13.64 -2.39
C LEU A 225 20.06 -13.48 -1.68
N ASN A 226 20.43 -14.37 -0.76
CA ASN A 226 21.72 -14.32 -0.08
C ASN A 226 22.92 -14.59 -1.01
N ASP A 227 22.68 -15.28 -2.13
CA ASP A 227 23.74 -15.61 -3.09
C ASP A 227 23.98 -14.48 -4.11
N VAL A 228 23.10 -13.47 -4.15
CA VAL A 228 23.23 -12.32 -5.05
C VAL A 228 24.27 -11.34 -4.52
N LYS A 229 25.46 -11.34 -5.13
CA LYS A 229 26.57 -10.45 -4.73
C LYS A 229 26.39 -9.04 -5.29
N LEU A 230 26.14 -8.08 -4.41
CA LEU A 230 26.10 -6.65 -4.71
C LEU A 230 27.39 -5.97 -4.23
N THR A 231 27.94 -5.10 -5.06
CA THR A 231 29.01 -4.15 -4.68
C THR A 231 28.45 -3.05 -3.75
N GLU A 232 29.32 -2.30 -3.07
CA GLU A 232 28.88 -1.20 -2.19
C GLU A 232 28.09 -0.12 -2.95
N ALA A 233 28.55 0.28 -4.13
CA ALA A 233 27.84 1.24 -4.97
C ALA A 233 26.44 0.72 -5.41
N GLU A 234 26.33 -0.58 -5.68
CA GLU A 234 25.03 -1.19 -5.99
C GLU A 234 24.11 -1.20 -4.76
N LYS A 235 24.63 -1.49 -3.57
CA LYS A 235 23.84 -1.45 -2.33
C LYS A 235 23.31 -0.04 -2.04
N GLU A 236 24.16 0.98 -2.19
CA GLU A 236 23.75 2.38 -2.03
C GLU A 236 22.59 2.73 -2.99
N SER A 237 22.68 2.30 -4.26
CA SER A 237 21.60 2.51 -5.24
C SER A 237 20.32 1.71 -4.97
N LEU A 238 20.36 0.76 -4.04
CA LEU A 238 19.29 -0.19 -3.72
C LEU A 238 18.81 -0.08 -2.26
N ILE A 239 19.14 1.00 -1.55
CA ILE A 239 18.78 1.18 -0.12
C ILE A 239 17.31 0.83 0.16
N ASP A 240 16.35 1.39 -0.59
CA ASP A 240 14.92 1.14 -0.36
C ASP A 240 14.53 -0.35 -0.60
N VAL A 241 15.22 -1.02 -1.53
CA VAL A 241 14.98 -2.44 -1.86
C VAL A 241 15.58 -3.34 -0.79
N ILE A 242 16.74 -2.97 -0.25
CA ILE A 242 17.42 -3.67 0.84
C ILE A 242 16.62 -3.53 2.14
N GLU A 243 16.11 -2.33 2.44
CA GLU A 243 15.22 -2.11 3.57
C GLU A 243 14.01 -3.05 3.49
N ARG A 244 13.36 -3.15 2.32
CA ARG A 244 12.24 -4.10 2.16
C ARG A 244 12.66 -5.56 2.31
N TYR A 245 13.81 -5.94 1.76
CA TYR A 245 14.34 -7.29 1.94
C TYR A 245 14.50 -7.64 3.43
N GLU A 246 15.02 -6.73 4.24
CA GLU A 246 15.14 -6.94 5.69
C GLU A 246 13.79 -6.99 6.40
N GLU A 247 12.81 -6.17 6.00
CA GLU A 247 11.43 -6.30 6.52
C GLU A 247 10.81 -7.67 6.20
N LEU A 248 10.97 -8.16 4.96
CA LEU A 248 10.45 -9.47 4.56
C LEU A 248 11.07 -10.62 5.37
N LYS A 249 12.35 -10.52 5.75
CA LYS A 249 13.00 -11.49 6.66
C LYS A 249 12.31 -11.52 8.01
N LEU A 250 11.93 -10.37 8.55
CA LEU A 250 11.22 -10.29 9.83
C LEU A 250 9.78 -10.80 9.72
N GLU A 251 9.10 -10.54 8.60
CA GLU A 251 7.71 -10.98 8.35
C GLU A 251 7.57 -12.48 8.07
N LEU A 252 8.62 -13.12 7.54
CA LEU A 252 8.64 -14.54 7.18
C LEU A 252 9.24 -15.45 8.27
N ASN A 253 9.92 -14.89 9.27
CA ASN A 253 10.42 -15.63 10.44
C ASN A 253 9.29 -16.01 11.39
#